data_AF-G6AWV6-F1
#
_entry.id   AF-G6AWV6-F1
#
_cell.length_a   1.000
_cell.length_b   1.000
_cell.length_c   1.000
_cell.angle_alpha   90.00
_cell.angle_beta   90.00
_cell.angle_gamma   90.00
#
_symmetry.space_group_name_H-M   'P 1'
#
loop_
_entity.id
_entity.type
_entity.pdbx_description
1 polymer ?
#
loop_
_entity_poly.entity_id
_entity_poly.type
_entity_poly.pdbx_seq_one_letter_code
_entity_poly.pdbx_strand_id
1 'polypeptide(L)'
;MITFLISLAALVLGYLVYGRFVERIFVPDDRVTPAVAQADGLDYVAMPYWKVFMIQFLNIAGTGPIFGAIMGAHPINPGGRI
;
A
#
# COMPACT_ATOMS: atom_id res chain seq x y z
N MET A 1 11.93 5.83 25.21
CA MET A 1 11.04 6.97 24.86
C MET A 1 11.61 7.81 23.73
N ILE A 2 12.89 8.22 23.81
CA ILE A 2 13.54 9.02 22.75
C ILE A 2 13.52 8.32 21.38
N THR A 3 13.85 7.02 21.32
CA THR A 3 13.81 6.23 20.07
C THR A 3 12.42 6.18 19.43
N PHE A 4 11.36 6.04 20.23
CA PHE A 4 9.98 6.09 19.76
C PHE A 4 9.62 7.43 19.12
N LEU A 5 10.02 8.54 19.76
CA LEU A 5 9.79 9.88 19.23
C LEU A 5 10.57 10.13 17.93
N ILE A 6 11.81 9.63 17.83
CA ILE A 6 12.60 9.70 16.59
C ILE A 6 11.92 8.91 15.47
N SER A 7 11.45 7.69 15.74
CA SER A 7 10.73 6.88 14.74
C SER A 7 9.44 7.56 14.28
N LEU A 8 8.70 8.18 15.20
CA LEU A 8 7.49 8.93 14.86
C LEU A 8 7.82 10.15 13.99
N ALA A 9 8.85 10.91 14.34
CA ALA A 9 9.32 12.04 13.54
C ALA A 9 9.78 11.60 12.15
N ALA A 10 10.53 10.50 12.05
CA ALA A 10 10.98 9.92 10.79
C ALA A 10 9.80 9.46 9.91
N LEU A 11 8.76 8.86 10.50
CA LEU A 11 7.54 8.47 9.79
C LEU A 11 6.83 9.68 9.18
N VAL A 12 6.64 10.75 9.97
CA VAL A 12 5.98 11.97 9.51
C VAL A 12 6.81 12.66 8.41
N LEU A 13 8.12 12.80 8.61
CA LEU A 13 9.01 13.39 7.61
C LEU A 13 9.06 12.55 6.32
N GLY A 14 9.12 11.23 6.45
CA GLY A 14 9.08 10.31 5.32
C GLY A 14 7.80 10.48 4.51
N TYR A 15 6.64 10.55 5.17
CA TYR A 15 5.35 10.79 4.51
C TYR A 15 5.33 12.11 3.74
N LEU A 16 5.79 13.20 4.34
CA LEU A 16 5.79 14.52 3.70
C LEU A 16 6.77 14.60 2.53
N VAL A 17 8.01 14.12 2.70
CA VAL A 17 9.05 14.18 1.67
C VAL A 17 8.70 13.26 0.51
N TYR A 18 8.33 12.01 0.79
CA TYR A 18 8.00 11.03 -0.24
C TYR A 18 6.69 11.38 -0.95
N GLY A 19 5.66 11.79 -0.21
CA GLY A 19 4.39 12.23 -0.80
C GLY A 19 4.58 13.39 -1.78
N ARG A 20 5.36 14.41 -1.39
CA ARG A 20 5.69 15.56 -2.24
C ARG A 20 6.53 15.17 -3.46
N PHE A 21 7.41 14.17 -3.32
CA PHE A 21 8.23 13.66 -4.43
C PHE A 21 7.38 12.89 -5.45
N VAL A 22 6.53 11.98 -4.98
CA VAL A 22 5.61 11.20 -5.82
C VAL A 22 4.65 12.11 -6.57
N GLU A 23 4.09 13.12 -5.91
CA GLU A 23 3.21 14.13 -6.53
C GLU A 23 3.87 14.81 -7.74
N ARG A 24 5.17 15.10 -7.67
CA ARG A 24 5.91 15.72 -8.78
C ARG A 24 6.16 14.78 -9.96
N ILE A 25 6.22 13.47 -9.71
CA ILE A 25 6.49 12.47 -10.75
C ILE A 25 5.19 12.08 -11.45
N PHE A 26 4.15 11.76 -10.68
CA PHE A 26 2.90 11.21 -11.17
C PHE A 26 1.82 12.28 -11.30
N VAL A 27 2.22 13.48 -11.73
CA VAL A 27 1.38 14.69 -11.87
C VAL A 27 -0.09 14.32 -12.14
N PRO A 28 -1.04 14.85 -11.35
CA PRO A 28 -2.45 14.51 -11.52
C PRO A 28 -2.87 14.74 -12.96
N ASP A 29 -3.36 13.68 -13.61
CA ASP A 29 -3.82 13.70 -14.99
C ASP A 29 -5.36 13.75 -14.98
N ASP A 30 -5.94 14.67 -15.73
CA ASP A 30 -7.41 14.84 -15.84
C ASP A 30 -8.04 13.90 -16.86
N ARG A 31 -7.27 12.91 -17.35
CA ARG A 31 -7.78 11.90 -18.28
C ARG A 31 -8.83 11.04 -17.63
N VAL A 32 -9.83 10.68 -18.43
CA VAL A 32 -10.83 9.68 -18.05
C VAL A 32 -10.10 8.38 -17.71
N THR A 33 -10.40 7.82 -16.53
CA THR A 33 -9.75 6.59 -16.08
C THR A 33 -10.09 5.43 -17.05
N PRO A 34 -9.16 4.50 -17.29
CA PRO A 34 -9.42 3.33 -18.13
C PRO A 34 -10.64 2.52 -17.68
N ALA A 35 -10.95 2.53 -16.38
CA ALA A 35 -12.15 1.92 -15.81
C ALA A 35 -13.46 2.45 -16.42
N VAL A 36 -13.46 3.68 -16.95
CA VAL A 36 -14.61 4.31 -17.63
C VAL A 36 -14.41 4.32 -19.14
N ALA A 37 -13.21 4.64 -19.62
CA ALA A 37 -12.93 4.77 -21.06
C ALA A 37 -12.90 3.43 -21.81
N GLN A 38 -12.55 2.34 -21.12
CA GLN A 38 -12.37 1.01 -21.71
C GLN A 38 -13.08 -0.05 -20.85
N ALA A 39 -14.32 0.21 -20.43
CA ALA A 39 -15.10 -0.69 -19.57
C ALA A 39 -15.44 -2.01 -20.29
N ASP A 40 -14.55 -3.00 -20.19
CA ASP A 40 -14.66 -4.33 -20.80
C ASP A 40 -15.37 -5.35 -19.90
N GLY A 41 -15.60 -5.02 -18.63
CA GLY A 41 -16.27 -5.88 -17.66
C GLY A 41 -15.38 -6.97 -17.05
N LEU A 42 -14.10 -7.04 -17.43
CA LEU A 42 -13.13 -8.02 -16.93
C LEU A 42 -11.95 -7.32 -16.24
N ASP A 43 -11.17 -6.55 -17.00
CA ASP A 43 -9.98 -5.86 -16.51
C ASP A 43 -10.32 -4.42 -16.05
N TYR A 44 -11.33 -3.81 -16.67
CA TYR A 44 -11.76 -2.44 -16.41
C TYR A 44 -13.25 -2.40 -16.06
N VAL A 45 -13.53 -2.20 -14.77
CA VAL A 45 -14.88 -2.10 -14.24
C VAL A 45 -15.04 -0.80 -13.46
N ALA A 46 -15.93 0.08 -13.94
CA ALA A 46 -16.33 1.25 -13.19
C ALA A 46 -17.07 0.84 -11.90
N MET A 47 -16.50 1.19 -10.75
CA MET A 47 -17.04 0.85 -9.44
C MET A 47 -17.22 2.10 -8.57
N PRO A 48 -18.21 2.10 -7.65
CA PRO A 48 -18.37 3.20 -6.71
C PRO A 48 -17.18 3.27 -5.74
N TYR A 49 -16.77 4.49 -5.38
CA TYR A 49 -15.58 4.77 -4.57
C TYR A 49 -15.48 3.95 -3.27
N TRP A 50 -16.60 3.71 -2.58
CA TRP A 50 -16.60 2.95 -1.32
C TRP A 50 -16.15 1.49 -1.50
N LYS A 51 -16.49 0.86 -2.64
CA LYS A 51 -16.04 -0.51 -2.95
C LYS A 51 -14.54 -0.51 -3.24
N VAL A 52 -14.08 0.42 -4.07
CA VAL A 52 -12.66 0.55 -4.41
C VAL A 52 -11.83 0.77 -3.15
N PHE A 53 -12.25 1.69 -2.28
CA PHE A 53 -11.58 1.94 -1.01
C PHE A 53 -11.52 0.69 -0.13
N MET A 54 -12.63 -0.04 0.01
CA MET A 54 -12.67 -1.27 0.81
C MET A 54 -11.73 -2.35 0.26
N ILE A 55 -11.66 -2.52 -1.06
CA ILE A 55 -10.76 -3.49 -1.71
C ILE A 55 -9.30 -3.10 -1.45
N GLN A 56 -8.94 -1.83 -1.64
CA GLN A 56 -7.57 -1.37 -1.40
C GLN A 56 -7.19 -1.43 0.08
N PHE A 57 -8.11 -1.07 0.97
CA PHE A 57 -7.93 -1.22 2.40
C PHE A 57 -7.69 -2.68 2.77
N LEU A 58 -8.53 -3.60 2.29
CA LEU A 58 -8.39 -5.03 2.56
C LEU A 58 -7.09 -5.60 1.98
N ASN A 59 -6.62 -5.08 0.83
CA ASN A 59 -5.36 -5.49 0.25
C ASN A 59 -4.18 -5.12 1.18
N ILE A 60 -4.11 -3.88 1.68
CA ILE A 60 -3.06 -3.47 2.62
C ILE A 60 -3.24 -4.17 3.98
N ALA A 61 -4.46 -4.17 4.52
CA ALA A 61 -4.77 -4.75 5.82
C ALA A 61 -4.60 -6.27 5.84
N GLY A 62 -4.80 -6.97 4.71
CA GLY A 62 -4.62 -8.40 4.58
C GLY A 62 -3.16 -8.82 4.54
N THR A 63 -2.28 -8.01 3.94
CA THR A 63 -0.84 -8.32 3.90
C THR A 63 -0.21 -8.35 5.30
N GLY A 64 -0.62 -7.45 6.21
CA GLY A 64 -0.07 -7.38 7.57
C GLY A 64 -0.20 -8.67 8.39
N PRO A 65 -1.43 -9.19 8.64
CA PRO A 65 -1.66 -10.44 9.35
C PRO A 65 -1.05 -11.65 8.65
N ILE A 66 -1.09 -11.70 7.32
CA ILE A 66 -0.57 -12.83 6.55
C ILE A 66 0.96 -12.87 6.65
N PHE A 67 1.66 -11.78 6.30
CA PHE A 67 3.12 -11.75 6.38
C PHE A 67 3.63 -11.76 7.81
N GLY A 68 2.92 -11.10 8.74
CA GLY A 68 3.25 -11.13 10.16
C GLY A 68 3.13 -12.53 10.75
N ALA A 69 2.06 -13.27 10.43
CA ALA A 69 1.90 -14.65 10.86
C ALA A 69 2.95 -15.58 10.22
N ILE A 70 3.27 -15.41 8.93
CA ILE A 70 4.32 -16.20 8.26
C ILE A 70 5.70 -15.91 8.86
N MET A 71 6.07 -14.65 9.08
CA MET A 71 7.35 -14.29 9.70
C MET A 71 7.46 -14.77 11.14
N GLY A 72 6.35 -14.81 11.89
CA GLY A 72 6.32 -15.33 13.27
C GLY A 72 6.26 -16.86 13.35
N ALA A 73 5.65 -17.51 12.36
CA ALA A 73 5.55 -18.97 12.26
C ALA A 73 6.77 -19.60 11.60
N HIS A 74 7.61 -18.81 10.92
CA HIS A 74 8.87 -19.29 10.38
C HIS A 74 9.73 -19.78 11.56
N PRO A 75 10.04 -21.08 11.65
CA PRO A 75 10.98 -21.55 12.63
C PRO A 75 12.31 -20.90 12.29
N ILE A 76 12.95 -20.27 13.28
CA ILE A 76 14.37 -19.98 13.17
C ILE A 76 15.06 -21.34 13.07
N ASN A 77 15.31 -21.78 11.84
CA ASN A 77 16.13 -22.96 11.59
C ASN A 77 17.58 -22.56 11.86
N PRO A 78 18.28 -23.12 12.86
CA PRO A 78 19.67 -22.78 13.14
C PRO A 78 20.63 -23.18 12.00
N GLY A 79 20.14 -23.91 10.99
CA GLY A 79 20.95 -24.52 9.93
C GLY A 79 20.92 -23.85 8.56
N GLY A 80 20.32 -22.66 8.41
CA GLY A 80 20.53 -21.76 7.24
C GLY A 80 20.58 -22.43 5.87
N ARG A 81 19.46 -22.97 5.38
CA ARG A 81 19.23 -23.16 3.94
C ARG A 81 17.77 -22.85 3.62
N ILE A 82 17.60 -21.97 2.64
CA ILE A 82 16.34 -21.66 1.95
C ILE A 82 15.84 -22.87 1.17
#